data_AF-A0A413KCY5-F1
#
_entry.id   AF-A0A413KCY5-F1
#
_cell.length_a   1.000
_cell.length_b   1.000
_cell.length_c   1.000
_cell.angle_alpha   90.00
_cell.angle_beta   90.00
_cell.angle_gamma   90.00
#
_symmetry.space_group_name_H-M   'P 1'
#
loop_
_entity.id
_entity.type
_entity.pdbx_description
1 polymer ?
#
loop_
_entity_poly.entity_id
_entity_poly.type
_entity_poly.pdbx_seq_one_letter_code
_entity_poly.pdbx_strand_id
1 'polypeptide(L)'
;CAWQSQTAGAAQPIEQTVYQNSKSVALPSVVPVRFPNGMLDDRTVMWDEASVAGVKLDTIGDYEVSGTAEGSSSQAKITVHVVADPNGGADPDPEPTPDPKPEPDTPLTGWIEGRAIDTTVSAEASWSPASGKLNDGVLVDDTWPSDDDADVNGRVWGSWGQASAGMYAQYTWSKEATVDSSRVQFWANFAERNDAKGGLDVPDSWKIQYLASDGIWKDVENAQYSTVRNSPASRASDDAQGWSVATFTPVKTTSLRLVLDPPTAEGVTFGLAVAEWGVHAAESTPDPEPTPDPDPTPDPEPSVDKSRLESAINAAGSVQQANFTPNSWKAFSEAMGNAQKVYADESATQDQVDAAIKQLEEAQQTLVKKADTTELKTVLDQAQGVSGDLYTEASAKKLAEAVDAASKVLNDENATQADADAAVKQLTEAIAGLELKPAPKPDDDKTDPKPNAKPGNKPVSKSEVSAAISSTGSNVIGIAVVGMIVLLTGAAIMLTRRNRD
;
A
#
# COMPACT_ATOMS: atom_id res chain seq x y z
N CYS A 1 40.39 -0.33 -48.24
CA CYS A 1 39.04 -0.08 -48.74
C CYS A 1 38.37 0.94 -47.85
N ALA A 2 38.06 2.12 -48.39
CA ALA A 2 37.27 3.12 -47.68
C ALA A 2 35.84 2.60 -47.57
N TRP A 3 35.37 2.32 -46.35
CA TRP A 3 33.95 2.16 -46.10
C TRP A 3 33.36 3.57 -46.02
N GLN A 4 32.64 3.96 -47.07
CA GLN A 4 31.83 5.17 -47.05
C GLN A 4 30.80 5.04 -45.94
N SER A 5 30.89 5.93 -44.97
CA SER A 5 29.92 6.12 -43.89
C SER A 5 28.61 6.61 -44.48
N GLN A 6 27.65 5.71 -44.72
CA GLN A 6 26.26 6.10 -44.93
C GLN A 6 25.66 6.44 -43.55
N THR A 7 25.86 7.66 -43.07
CA THR A 7 25.63 8.08 -41.67
C THR A 7 24.36 8.89 -41.42
N ALA A 8 23.37 8.86 -42.32
CA ALA A 8 22.15 9.65 -42.14
C ALA A 8 20.88 8.78 -42.25
N GLY A 9 20.09 8.72 -41.18
CA GLY A 9 18.80 8.01 -41.15
C GLY A 9 17.63 8.92 -41.53
N ALA A 10 16.40 8.43 -41.64
CA ALA A 10 15.22 9.24 -41.90
C ALA A 10 14.46 9.53 -40.60
N ALA A 11 14.31 10.79 -40.21
CA ALA A 11 13.41 11.18 -39.12
C ALA A 11 11.99 10.71 -39.41
N GLN A 12 11.38 10.05 -38.43
CA GLN A 12 10.01 9.56 -38.51
C GLN A 12 9.04 10.68 -38.11
N PRO A 13 7.86 10.76 -38.76
CA PRO A 13 6.84 11.71 -38.36
C PRO A 13 6.29 11.33 -36.99
N ILE A 14 5.96 12.34 -36.19
CA ILE A 14 5.32 12.19 -34.89
C ILE A 14 4.06 13.07 -34.84
N GLU A 15 3.14 12.76 -33.93
CA GLU A 15 1.86 13.46 -33.80
C GLU A 15 1.62 13.86 -32.35
N GLN A 16 0.97 15.00 -32.13
CA GLN A 16 0.62 15.51 -30.81
C GLN A 16 -0.75 16.20 -30.87
N THR A 17 -1.57 16.02 -29.84
CA THR A 17 -2.86 16.71 -29.72
C THR A 17 -2.78 17.80 -28.66
N VAL A 18 -3.40 18.95 -28.95
CA VAL A 18 -3.53 20.09 -28.04
C VAL A 18 -4.95 20.65 -28.10
N TYR A 19 -5.49 21.13 -26.98
CA TYR A 19 -6.82 21.74 -26.96
C TYR A 19 -6.79 23.18 -27.47
N GLN A 20 -7.87 23.59 -28.12
CA GLN A 20 -8.07 24.96 -28.58
C GLN A 20 -7.94 25.94 -27.39
N ASN A 21 -7.28 27.07 -27.61
CA ASN A 21 -6.94 28.12 -26.64
C ASN A 21 -5.85 27.76 -25.61
N SER A 22 -5.07 26.70 -25.84
CA SER A 22 -3.88 26.42 -25.04
C SER A 22 -2.87 27.57 -25.10
N LYS A 23 -2.10 27.78 -24.01
CA LYS A 23 -1.11 28.87 -23.90
C LYS A 23 0.15 28.62 -24.74
N SER A 24 0.52 27.36 -24.95
CA SER A 24 1.69 26.94 -25.71
C SER A 24 1.54 25.49 -26.19
N VAL A 25 2.38 25.11 -27.15
CA VAL A 25 2.60 23.71 -27.55
C VAL A 25 3.99 23.29 -27.07
N ALA A 26 4.06 22.22 -26.27
CA ALA A 26 5.33 21.66 -25.82
C ALA A 26 5.78 20.58 -26.81
N LEU A 27 6.84 20.87 -27.56
CA LEU A 27 7.36 19.95 -28.57
C LEU A 27 8.46 19.06 -27.97
N PRO A 28 8.59 17.80 -28.40
CA PRO A 28 9.57 16.88 -27.84
C PRO A 28 11.00 17.30 -28.20
N SER A 29 11.95 17.01 -27.33
CA SER A 29 13.37 17.34 -27.53
C SER A 29 14.13 16.31 -28.38
N VAL A 30 13.51 15.16 -28.65
CA VAL A 30 14.04 14.10 -29.54
C VAL A 30 12.97 13.63 -30.52
N VAL A 31 13.39 13.09 -31.66
CA VAL A 31 12.53 12.34 -32.58
C VAL A 31 13.20 11.04 -33.02
N PRO A 32 12.43 9.98 -33.28
CA PRO A 32 12.97 8.74 -33.80
C PRO A 32 13.53 8.91 -35.22
N VAL A 33 14.76 8.47 -35.44
CA VAL A 33 15.45 8.47 -36.75
C VAL A 33 15.76 7.04 -37.15
N ARG A 34 15.24 6.64 -38.33
CA ARG A 34 15.43 5.30 -38.90
C ARG A 34 16.64 5.25 -39.81
N PHE A 35 17.70 4.57 -39.42
CA PHE A 35 18.91 4.41 -40.21
C PHE A 35 18.77 3.32 -41.29
N PRO A 36 19.58 3.35 -42.37
CA PRO A 36 19.49 2.39 -43.48
C PRO A 36 19.69 0.92 -43.06
N ASN A 37 20.33 0.67 -41.92
CA ASN A 37 20.47 -0.66 -41.32
C ASN A 37 19.18 -1.16 -40.61
N GLY A 38 18.09 -0.37 -40.65
CA GLY A 38 16.82 -0.68 -40.03
C GLY A 38 16.69 -0.24 -38.57
N MET A 39 17.78 0.25 -37.97
CA MET A 39 17.81 0.72 -36.57
C MET A 39 17.02 2.01 -36.41
N LEU A 40 16.12 2.07 -35.44
CA LEU A 40 15.49 3.29 -34.95
C LEU A 40 16.27 3.79 -33.74
N ASP A 41 16.58 5.07 -33.73
CA ASP A 41 17.34 5.69 -32.65
C ASP A 41 16.81 7.11 -32.42
N ASP A 42 16.59 7.48 -31.16
CA ASP A 42 16.05 8.78 -30.82
C ASP A 42 17.15 9.83 -30.92
N ARG A 43 16.90 10.87 -31.71
CA ARG A 43 17.87 11.90 -32.02
C ARG A 43 17.35 13.25 -31.56
N THR A 44 18.22 14.00 -30.90
CA THR A 44 17.95 15.39 -30.52
C THR A 44 17.44 16.16 -31.71
N VAL A 45 16.30 16.82 -31.54
CA VAL A 45 15.66 17.64 -32.56
C VAL A 45 15.70 19.10 -32.16
N MET A 46 16.01 19.95 -33.14
CA MET A 46 15.85 21.39 -33.02
C MET A 46 14.70 21.81 -33.93
N TRP A 47 13.59 22.26 -33.34
CA TRP A 47 12.42 22.71 -34.08
C TRP A 47 12.65 24.09 -34.72
N ASP A 48 12.15 24.28 -35.93
CA ASP A 48 12.20 25.56 -36.62
C ASP A 48 11.21 26.54 -35.98
N GLU A 49 11.72 27.59 -35.34
CA GLU A 49 10.93 28.55 -34.57
C GLU A 49 9.80 29.20 -35.38
N ALA A 50 9.97 29.38 -36.69
CA ALA A 50 8.94 29.96 -37.55
C ALA A 50 7.76 28.97 -37.77
N SER A 51 8.05 27.68 -37.94
CA SER A 51 7.02 26.64 -38.01
C SER A 51 6.31 26.43 -36.67
N VAL A 52 7.03 26.55 -35.54
CA VAL A 52 6.45 26.52 -34.18
C VAL A 52 5.49 27.70 -33.98
N ALA A 53 5.91 28.91 -34.33
CA ALA A 53 5.08 30.11 -34.26
C ALA A 53 3.88 30.09 -35.21
N GLY A 54 3.89 29.20 -36.22
CA GLY A 54 2.79 28.98 -37.16
C GLY A 54 1.62 28.19 -36.58
N VAL A 55 1.80 27.50 -35.45
CA VAL A 55 0.74 26.74 -34.77
C VAL A 55 -0.28 27.69 -34.16
N LYS A 56 -1.51 27.69 -34.68
CA LYS A 56 -2.58 28.55 -34.17
C LYS A 56 -3.42 27.79 -33.16
N LEU A 57 -3.10 27.97 -31.88
CA LEU A 57 -3.79 27.29 -30.79
C LEU A 57 -5.25 27.77 -30.63
N ASP A 58 -5.64 28.92 -31.17
CA ASP A 58 -7.02 29.42 -31.15
C ASP A 58 -7.91 28.83 -32.25
N THR A 59 -7.36 28.04 -33.16
CA THR A 59 -8.04 27.55 -34.36
C THR A 59 -7.92 26.03 -34.43
N ILE A 60 -9.05 25.33 -34.49
CA ILE A 60 -9.07 23.87 -34.65
C ILE A 60 -8.50 23.51 -36.03
N GLY A 61 -7.57 22.55 -36.05
CA GLY A 61 -6.93 22.08 -37.26
C GLY A 61 -5.57 21.41 -37.00
N ASP A 62 -4.98 20.91 -38.07
CA ASP A 62 -3.67 20.26 -38.03
C ASP A 62 -2.59 21.24 -38.47
N TYR A 63 -1.54 21.36 -37.66
CA TYR A 63 -0.40 22.25 -37.91
C TYR A 63 0.88 21.43 -37.98
N GLU A 64 1.56 21.46 -39.13
CA GLU A 64 2.88 20.84 -39.26
C GLU A 64 3.96 21.77 -38.69
N VAL A 65 4.69 21.27 -37.69
CA VAL A 65 5.94 21.86 -37.23
C VAL A 65 7.09 21.00 -37.73
N SER A 66 8.16 21.67 -38.14
CA SER A 66 9.27 21.02 -38.82
C SER A 66 10.59 21.32 -38.09
N GLY A 67 11.53 20.41 -38.12
CA GLY A 67 12.77 20.51 -37.35
C GLY A 67 13.92 19.75 -37.96
N THR A 68 15.11 19.92 -37.39
CA THR A 68 16.30 19.16 -37.80
C THR A 68 16.70 18.21 -36.67
N ALA A 69 16.76 16.91 -36.98
CA ALA A 69 17.19 15.89 -36.04
C ALA A 69 18.65 15.49 -36.30
N GLU A 70 19.42 15.27 -35.24
CA GLU A 70 20.82 14.85 -35.33
C GLU A 70 20.97 13.55 -36.13
N GLY A 71 21.91 13.50 -37.06
CA GLY A 71 22.14 12.29 -37.87
C GLY A 71 20.98 11.93 -38.80
N SER A 72 20.00 12.82 -39.01
CA SER A 72 18.93 12.63 -39.98
C SER A 72 19.28 13.20 -41.36
N SER A 73 18.84 12.49 -42.40
CA SER A 73 18.83 12.83 -43.82
C SER A 73 17.53 13.50 -44.25
N SER A 74 16.51 13.48 -43.39
CA SER A 74 15.20 14.10 -43.63
C SER A 74 14.83 15.05 -42.49
N GLN A 75 13.93 15.98 -42.80
CA GLN A 75 13.40 16.90 -41.82
C GLN A 75 12.57 16.13 -40.78
N ALA A 76 12.75 16.45 -39.50
CA ALA A 76 11.85 16.03 -38.46
C ALA A 76 10.50 16.73 -38.65
N LYS A 77 9.40 16.02 -38.45
CA LYS A 77 8.07 16.57 -38.58
C LYS A 77 7.21 16.14 -37.40
N ILE A 78 6.49 17.10 -36.83
CA ILE A 78 5.42 16.84 -35.88
C ILE A 78 4.13 17.48 -36.38
N THR A 79 3.07 16.70 -36.44
CA THR A 79 1.71 17.22 -36.68
C THR A 79 1.07 17.54 -35.33
N VAL A 80 0.73 18.80 -35.12
CA VAL A 80 0.01 19.27 -33.94
C VAL A 80 -1.48 19.37 -34.26
N HIS A 81 -2.28 18.48 -33.70
CA HIS A 81 -3.74 18.46 -33.82
C HIS A 81 -4.35 19.40 -32.77
N VAL A 82 -4.77 20.59 -33.18
CA VAL A 82 -5.55 21.49 -32.31
C VAL A 82 -7.02 21.05 -32.37
N VAL A 83 -7.54 20.52 -31.27
CA VAL A 83 -8.92 19.98 -31.19
C VAL A 83 -9.81 20.85 -30.31
N ALA A 84 -11.14 20.73 -30.50
CA ALA A 84 -12.10 21.46 -29.67
C ALA A 84 -11.90 21.15 -28.18
N ASP A 85 -11.89 22.19 -27.34
CA ASP A 85 -11.97 22.02 -25.89
C ASP A 85 -13.36 21.44 -25.52
N PRO A 86 -13.43 20.24 -24.91
CA PRO A 86 -14.70 19.63 -24.52
C PRO A 86 -15.49 20.41 -23.45
N ASN A 87 -14.87 21.40 -22.79
CA ASN A 87 -15.48 22.15 -21.68
C ASN A 87 -15.79 23.63 -21.98
N GLY A 88 -15.46 24.17 -23.16
CA GLY A 88 -15.97 25.44 -23.70
C GLY A 88 -15.95 26.68 -22.77
N GLY A 89 -15.06 26.75 -21.78
CA GLY A 89 -15.01 27.80 -20.76
C GLY A 89 -13.78 28.70 -20.92
N ALA A 90 -13.98 30.02 -21.02
CA ALA A 90 -12.94 31.03 -21.21
C ALA A 90 -12.17 31.37 -19.91
N ASP A 91 -11.59 30.38 -19.24
CA ASP A 91 -10.73 30.59 -18.05
C ASP A 91 -9.45 29.73 -18.18
N PRO A 92 -8.23 30.28 -18.00
CA PRO A 92 -7.01 29.50 -18.09
C PRO A 92 -6.86 28.60 -16.85
N ASP A 93 -7.04 27.30 -17.02
CA ASP A 93 -6.94 26.28 -15.97
C ASP A 93 -5.47 26.02 -15.53
N PRO A 94 -5.25 25.44 -14.32
CA PRO A 94 -4.00 25.42 -13.56
C PRO A 94 -3.01 24.34 -14.05
N GLU A 95 -1.87 24.26 -13.35
CA GLU A 95 -0.73 23.34 -13.59
C GLU A 95 -1.13 21.93 -14.04
N PRO A 96 -0.33 21.30 -14.92
CA PRO A 96 -0.68 20.05 -15.58
C PRO A 96 -1.01 18.97 -14.55
N THR A 97 -2.23 18.44 -14.66
CA THR A 97 -2.60 17.19 -14.01
C THR A 97 -1.90 16.02 -14.74
N PRO A 98 -1.66 14.90 -14.04
CA PRO A 98 -0.98 13.73 -14.60
C PRO A 98 -1.64 13.27 -15.90
N ASP A 99 -0.83 12.73 -16.81
CA ASP A 99 -1.24 12.28 -18.14
C ASP A 99 -2.59 11.56 -18.13
N PRO A 100 -3.48 11.82 -19.11
CA PRO A 100 -4.70 11.06 -19.26
C PRO A 100 -4.34 9.57 -19.38
N LYS A 101 -5.04 8.75 -18.58
CA LYS A 101 -4.95 7.30 -18.60
C LYS A 101 -4.90 6.81 -20.05
N PRO A 102 -3.86 6.04 -20.46
CA PRO A 102 -3.70 5.61 -21.84
C PRO A 102 -4.95 4.87 -22.33
N GLU A 103 -5.29 5.06 -23.61
CA GLU A 103 -6.43 4.40 -24.24
C GLU A 103 -6.41 2.90 -23.92
N PRO A 104 -7.58 2.30 -23.64
CA PRO A 104 -7.67 0.93 -23.14
C PRO A 104 -7.15 -0.15 -24.09
N ASP A 105 -6.60 0.16 -25.27
CA ASP A 105 -6.19 -0.81 -26.31
C ASP A 105 -4.75 -0.72 -26.83
N THR A 106 -3.92 0.27 -26.44
CA THR A 106 -2.54 0.36 -26.94
C THR A 106 -1.60 -0.68 -26.27
N PRO A 107 -0.84 -1.49 -27.04
CA PRO A 107 0.16 -2.39 -26.49
C PRO A 107 1.28 -1.67 -25.73
N LEU A 108 1.79 -2.29 -24.67
CA LEU A 108 2.95 -1.81 -23.92
C LEU A 108 4.24 -2.32 -24.58
N THR A 109 4.89 -1.48 -25.39
CA THR A 109 6.15 -1.77 -26.09
C THR A 109 7.12 -0.59 -25.96
N GLY A 110 8.43 -0.84 -26.02
CA GLY A 110 9.47 0.17 -25.76
C GLY A 110 9.64 0.49 -24.29
N TRP A 111 10.15 1.69 -23.96
CA TRP A 111 10.24 2.18 -22.59
C TRP A 111 8.83 2.48 -22.03
N ILE A 112 8.47 1.86 -20.90
CA ILE A 112 7.10 1.80 -20.38
C ILE A 112 6.96 2.34 -18.95
N GLU A 113 8.03 2.83 -18.32
CA GLU A 113 8.04 3.36 -16.96
C GLU A 113 7.04 4.52 -16.76
N GLY A 114 6.96 5.45 -17.71
CA GLY A 114 6.00 6.56 -17.67
C GLY A 114 4.53 6.13 -17.85
N ARG A 115 4.29 4.86 -18.21
CA ARG A 115 2.94 4.28 -18.37
C ARG A 115 2.49 3.46 -17.16
N ALA A 116 3.28 3.40 -16.10
CA ALA A 116 2.87 2.77 -14.85
C ALA A 116 1.66 3.52 -14.25
N ILE A 117 0.62 2.77 -13.85
CA ILE A 117 -0.57 3.32 -13.20
C ILE A 117 -0.42 3.42 -11.68
N ASP A 118 0.58 2.73 -11.13
CA ASP A 118 0.92 2.77 -9.71
C ASP A 118 2.43 2.53 -9.54
N THR A 119 3.02 3.31 -8.64
CA THR A 119 4.44 3.28 -8.29
C THR A 119 4.55 3.21 -6.78
N THR A 120 5.11 2.13 -6.25
CA THR A 120 5.24 1.92 -4.81
C THR A 120 6.66 1.57 -4.42
N VAL A 121 7.01 1.86 -3.17
CA VAL A 121 8.31 1.51 -2.58
C VAL A 121 8.10 0.85 -1.22
N SER A 122 9.01 -0.04 -0.83
CA SER A 122 8.92 -0.74 0.46
C SER A 122 9.27 0.16 1.66
N ALA A 123 10.14 1.14 1.44
CA ALA A 123 10.59 2.10 2.44
C ALA A 123 11.23 3.31 1.75
N GLU A 124 11.16 4.48 2.37
CA GLU A 124 11.79 5.71 1.88
C GLU A 124 12.12 6.64 3.03
N ALA A 125 13.12 7.50 2.84
CA ALA A 125 13.33 8.63 3.72
C ALA A 125 12.22 9.66 3.47
N SER A 126 11.60 10.16 4.53
CA SER A 126 10.48 11.12 4.42
C SER A 126 10.83 12.41 3.68
N TRP A 127 12.12 12.73 3.58
CA TRP A 127 12.65 13.92 2.90
C TRP A 127 13.13 13.64 1.47
N SER A 128 13.10 12.38 1.01
CA SER A 128 13.46 11.98 -0.37
C SER A 128 12.46 10.94 -0.91
N PRO A 129 11.16 11.28 -0.99
CA PRO A 129 10.14 10.32 -1.39
C PRO A 129 10.29 9.89 -2.85
N ALA A 130 9.77 8.71 -3.19
CA ALA A 130 9.76 8.16 -4.54
C ALA A 130 8.71 8.78 -5.47
N SER A 131 7.64 9.34 -4.88
CA SER A 131 6.53 9.95 -5.61
C SER A 131 7.03 11.00 -6.60
N GLY A 132 6.74 10.78 -7.88
CA GLY A 132 7.08 11.70 -8.97
C GLY A 132 8.56 11.80 -9.29
N LYS A 133 9.37 10.76 -9.01
CA LYS A 133 10.81 10.75 -9.30
C LYS A 133 11.34 9.50 -9.98
N LEU A 134 10.77 8.33 -9.72
CA LEU A 134 11.35 7.10 -10.26
C LEU A 134 11.21 6.98 -11.79
N ASN A 135 10.25 7.69 -12.39
CA ASN A 135 9.89 7.67 -13.80
C ASN A 135 9.53 9.08 -14.30
N ASP A 136 10.20 10.10 -13.80
CA ASP A 136 9.91 11.50 -14.16
C ASP A 136 10.74 11.99 -15.36
N GLY A 137 11.64 11.13 -15.87
CA GLY A 137 12.54 11.44 -16.97
C GLY A 137 13.72 12.34 -16.58
N VAL A 138 13.92 12.63 -15.29
CA VAL A 138 15.04 13.46 -14.80
C VAL A 138 16.28 12.59 -14.67
N LEU A 139 17.13 12.68 -15.69
CA LEU A 139 18.39 11.93 -15.73
C LEU A 139 19.52 12.65 -15.00
N VAL A 140 20.48 11.87 -14.50
CA VAL A 140 21.80 12.33 -14.07
C VAL A 140 22.52 12.95 -15.27
N ASP A 141 22.88 14.22 -15.13
CA ASP A 141 23.57 15.01 -16.15
C ASP A 141 24.58 15.98 -15.51
N ASP A 142 25.13 16.90 -16.28
CA ASP A 142 26.12 17.87 -15.81
C ASP A 142 25.56 18.93 -14.83
N THR A 143 24.24 19.04 -14.68
CA THR A 143 23.55 19.92 -13.72
C THR A 143 23.42 19.31 -12.33
N TRP A 144 23.74 18.01 -12.18
CA TRP A 144 23.76 17.34 -10.88
C TRP A 144 24.97 17.79 -10.04
N PRO A 145 24.92 17.61 -8.71
CA PRO A 145 25.99 18.06 -7.83
C PRO A 145 27.40 17.61 -8.21
N SER A 146 28.36 18.52 -8.07
CA SER A 146 29.78 18.28 -8.31
C SER A 146 30.64 18.32 -7.04
N ASP A 147 30.00 18.51 -5.89
CA ASP A 147 30.59 18.41 -4.56
C ASP A 147 29.72 17.55 -3.62
N ASP A 148 30.32 17.13 -2.52
CA ASP A 148 29.78 16.16 -1.56
C ASP A 148 28.70 16.72 -0.62
N ASP A 149 28.57 18.05 -0.52
CA ASP A 149 27.71 18.73 0.46
C ASP A 149 26.37 19.20 -0.15
N ALA A 150 26.21 19.05 -1.45
CA ALA A 150 25.03 19.52 -2.19
C ALA A 150 23.83 18.56 -2.11
N ASP A 151 22.65 19.15 -2.00
CA ASP A 151 21.38 18.44 -1.85
C ASP A 151 20.89 17.83 -3.17
N VAL A 152 20.49 16.56 -3.13
CA VAL A 152 19.91 15.81 -4.25
C VAL A 152 18.48 15.33 -3.98
N ASN A 153 17.93 15.61 -2.80
CA ASN A 153 16.69 14.98 -2.33
C ASN A 153 15.48 15.25 -3.23
N GLY A 154 15.48 16.41 -3.91
CA GLY A 154 14.46 16.76 -4.89
C GLY A 154 14.50 15.95 -6.19
N ARG A 155 15.60 15.25 -6.48
CA ARG A 155 15.86 14.54 -7.74
C ARG A 155 15.95 13.01 -7.59
N VAL A 156 15.93 12.49 -6.36
CA VAL A 156 16.06 11.04 -6.12
C VAL A 156 14.97 10.52 -5.20
N TRP A 157 14.55 9.28 -5.42
CA TRP A 157 14.08 8.43 -4.33
C TRP A 157 15.28 8.10 -3.44
N GLY A 158 15.21 8.40 -2.15
CA GLY A 158 16.28 8.13 -1.20
C GLY A 158 15.78 7.30 -0.01
N SER A 159 16.61 6.37 0.48
CA SER A 159 16.25 5.46 1.57
C SER A 159 17.15 5.55 2.80
N TRP A 160 17.94 6.61 2.94
CA TRP A 160 18.83 6.76 4.09
C TRP A 160 18.09 6.69 5.44
N GLY A 161 18.61 5.86 6.34
CA GLY A 161 18.00 5.57 7.64
C GLY A 161 16.79 4.62 7.60
N GLN A 162 16.34 4.19 6.42
CA GLN A 162 15.24 3.24 6.20
C GLN A 162 15.64 2.04 5.32
N ALA A 163 16.83 2.07 4.73
CA ALA A 163 17.35 1.04 3.85
C ALA A 163 17.50 -0.30 4.58
N SER A 164 17.10 -1.36 3.90
CA SER A 164 17.24 -2.74 4.37
C SER A 164 17.45 -3.67 3.16
N ALA A 165 18.08 -4.81 3.40
CA ALA A 165 18.25 -5.83 2.35
C ALA A 165 16.90 -6.28 1.81
N GLY A 166 16.79 -6.40 0.49
CA GLY A 166 15.56 -6.73 -0.21
C GLY A 166 14.54 -5.60 -0.29
N MET A 167 14.91 -4.35 0.01
CA MET A 167 14.03 -3.21 -0.23
C MET A 167 13.72 -3.07 -1.72
N TYR A 168 12.56 -2.52 -2.07
CA TYR A 168 12.15 -2.49 -3.47
C TYR A 168 11.43 -1.22 -3.87
N ALA A 169 11.54 -0.90 -5.17
CA ALA A 169 10.59 -0.09 -5.92
C ALA A 169 9.78 -1.00 -6.86
N GLN A 170 8.55 -0.59 -7.17
CA GLN A 170 7.62 -1.37 -7.96
C GLN A 170 6.84 -0.49 -8.92
N TYR A 171 6.71 -0.94 -10.17
CA TYR A 171 5.72 -0.44 -11.11
C TYR A 171 4.59 -1.44 -11.30
N THR A 172 3.39 -0.92 -11.47
CA THR A 172 2.21 -1.67 -11.89
C THR A 172 1.62 -1.00 -13.13
N TRP A 173 1.32 -1.78 -14.16
CA TRP A 173 0.64 -1.35 -15.37
C TRP A 173 -0.80 -1.85 -15.41
N SER A 174 -1.66 -1.18 -16.17
CA SER A 174 -3.05 -1.60 -16.39
C SER A 174 -3.19 -2.83 -17.29
N LYS A 175 -2.12 -3.20 -17.99
CA LYS A 175 -2.04 -4.31 -18.93
C LYS A 175 -0.74 -5.08 -18.77
N GLU A 176 -0.76 -6.32 -19.24
CA GLU A 176 0.43 -7.13 -19.34
C GLU A 176 1.37 -6.57 -20.41
N ALA A 177 2.66 -6.51 -20.08
CA ALA A 177 3.75 -6.22 -20.99
C ALA A 177 4.71 -7.41 -21.06
N THR A 178 5.34 -7.62 -22.21
CA THR A 178 6.46 -8.58 -22.34
C THR A 178 7.76 -7.82 -22.07
N VAL A 179 8.19 -7.77 -20.81
CA VAL A 179 9.37 -7.02 -20.37
C VAL A 179 10.63 -7.84 -20.61
N ASP A 180 11.63 -7.25 -21.27
CA ASP A 180 12.89 -7.93 -21.63
C ASP A 180 14.14 -7.31 -20.98
N SER A 181 14.03 -6.07 -20.51
CA SER A 181 15.15 -5.35 -19.92
C SER A 181 14.71 -4.21 -19.02
N SER A 182 15.63 -3.75 -18.18
CA SER A 182 15.45 -2.62 -17.26
C SER A 182 16.76 -1.86 -17.09
N ARG A 183 16.68 -0.58 -16.75
CA ARG A 183 17.85 0.26 -16.47
C ARG A 183 17.58 1.18 -15.28
N VAL A 184 18.61 1.49 -14.50
CA VAL A 184 18.50 2.34 -13.31
C VAL A 184 19.69 3.30 -13.24
N GLN A 185 19.44 4.58 -12.96
CA GLN A 185 20.49 5.51 -12.56
C GLN A 185 20.52 5.61 -11.04
N PHE A 186 21.48 4.90 -10.42
CA PHE A 186 21.74 5.04 -8.99
C PHE A 186 22.61 6.27 -8.72
N TRP A 187 22.42 6.90 -7.56
CA TRP A 187 23.22 8.04 -7.11
C TRP A 187 23.91 7.77 -5.77
N ALA A 188 25.16 8.19 -5.65
CA ALA A 188 25.89 8.24 -4.39
C ALA A 188 26.22 9.68 -4.02
N ASN A 189 26.05 10.05 -2.74
CA ASN A 189 26.22 11.44 -2.31
C ASN A 189 27.69 11.90 -2.27
N PHE A 190 28.63 10.96 -2.12
CA PHE A 190 30.05 11.26 -2.05
C PHE A 190 30.78 10.88 -3.35
N ALA A 191 31.70 11.73 -3.78
CA ALA A 191 32.64 11.50 -4.88
C ALA A 191 33.29 10.12 -4.79
N GLU A 192 33.72 9.73 -3.59
CA GLU A 192 34.20 8.40 -3.25
C GLU A 192 33.47 7.87 -2.02
N ARG A 193 33.25 6.56 -1.94
CA ARG A 193 32.57 5.92 -0.80
C ARG A 193 33.37 6.14 0.48
N ASN A 194 32.68 6.51 1.55
CA ASN A 194 33.27 6.71 2.87
C ASN A 194 32.52 5.90 3.94
N ASP A 195 33.03 4.71 4.25
CA ASP A 195 32.43 3.77 5.21
C ASP A 195 32.25 4.37 6.62
N ALA A 196 33.14 5.27 7.04
CA ALA A 196 33.06 5.89 8.36
C ALA A 196 31.96 6.96 8.47
N LYS A 197 31.50 7.53 7.34
CA LYS A 197 30.45 8.56 7.30
C LYS A 197 29.06 7.99 7.02
N GLY A 198 28.97 6.81 6.40
CA GLY A 198 27.71 6.32 5.84
C GLY A 198 27.21 7.26 4.74
N GLY A 199 25.91 7.26 4.42
CA GLY A 199 25.32 8.18 3.43
C GLY A 199 24.50 7.46 2.38
N LEU A 200 24.39 8.05 1.18
CA LEU A 200 23.76 7.42 0.02
C LEU A 200 24.84 6.77 -0.84
N ASP A 201 24.65 5.52 -1.21
CA ASP A 201 25.51 4.84 -2.19
C ASP A 201 24.71 3.92 -3.11
N VAL A 202 25.37 3.39 -4.14
CA VAL A 202 24.79 2.37 -5.03
C VAL A 202 24.65 1.03 -4.31
N PRO A 203 23.70 0.17 -4.70
CA PRO A 203 23.50 -1.13 -4.07
C PRO A 203 24.70 -2.07 -4.27
N ASP A 204 24.97 -2.92 -3.27
CA ASP A 204 25.94 -4.02 -3.39
C ASP A 204 25.41 -5.08 -4.39
N SER A 205 24.09 -5.30 -4.39
CA SER A 205 23.39 -6.10 -5.39
C SER A 205 22.01 -5.56 -5.68
N TRP A 206 21.57 -5.75 -6.92
CA TRP A 206 20.20 -5.46 -7.32
C TRP A 206 19.71 -6.55 -8.27
N LYS A 207 18.40 -6.73 -8.30
CA LYS A 207 17.75 -7.68 -9.20
C LYS A 207 16.37 -7.19 -9.62
N ILE A 208 15.87 -7.81 -10.68
CA ILE A 208 14.51 -7.60 -11.16
C ILE A 208 13.66 -8.80 -10.78
N GLN A 209 12.48 -8.52 -10.24
CA GLN A 209 11.43 -9.51 -10.05
C GLN A 209 10.20 -9.12 -10.87
N TYR A 210 9.46 -10.11 -11.34
CA TYR A 210 8.17 -9.91 -11.97
C TYR A 210 7.07 -10.58 -11.15
N LEU A 211 5.88 -10.00 -11.18
CA LEU A 211 4.69 -10.65 -10.64
C LEU A 211 4.25 -11.71 -11.65
N ALA A 212 4.50 -12.97 -11.34
CA ALA A 212 4.03 -14.06 -12.20
C ALA A 212 2.49 -14.15 -12.14
N SER A 213 1.89 -14.85 -13.11
CA SER A 213 0.44 -15.05 -13.17
C SER A 213 -0.13 -15.64 -11.88
N ASP A 214 0.65 -16.47 -11.17
CA ASP A 214 0.30 -17.03 -9.86
C ASP A 214 0.27 -16.04 -8.69
N GLY A 215 0.55 -14.76 -8.95
CA GLY A 215 0.59 -13.69 -7.95
C GLY A 215 1.84 -13.73 -7.07
N ILE A 216 2.83 -14.59 -7.40
CA ILE A 216 4.09 -14.70 -6.68
C ILE A 216 5.16 -13.90 -7.41
N TRP A 217 5.93 -13.14 -6.65
CA TRP A 217 7.11 -12.46 -7.18
C TRP A 217 8.22 -13.48 -7.46
N LYS A 218 8.69 -13.51 -8.70
CA LYS A 218 9.78 -14.38 -9.15
C LYS A 218 10.93 -13.56 -9.70
N ASP A 219 12.15 -14.01 -9.44
CA ASP A 219 13.34 -13.45 -10.07
C ASP A 219 13.29 -13.74 -11.57
N VAL A 220 13.71 -12.78 -12.41
CA VAL A 220 13.81 -12.98 -13.86
C VAL A 220 14.95 -13.94 -14.20
N GLU A 221 14.76 -14.79 -15.21
CA GLU A 221 15.71 -15.84 -15.58
C GLU A 221 16.77 -15.36 -16.59
N ASN A 222 17.96 -15.98 -16.57
CA ASN A 222 19.11 -15.66 -17.43
C ASN A 222 19.52 -14.19 -17.39
N ALA A 223 19.34 -13.55 -16.23
CA ALA A 223 19.60 -12.14 -16.05
C ALA A 223 21.10 -11.81 -16.09
N GLN A 224 21.45 -10.69 -16.74
CA GLN A 224 22.77 -10.07 -16.70
C GLN A 224 22.62 -8.66 -16.16
N TYR A 225 23.45 -8.30 -15.17
CA TYR A 225 23.40 -7.01 -14.48
C TYR A 225 24.74 -6.27 -14.64
N SER A 226 24.66 -4.97 -14.90
CA SER A 226 25.76 -4.02 -14.72
C SER A 226 25.37 -2.98 -13.67
N THR A 227 26.35 -2.47 -12.93
CA THR A 227 26.11 -1.39 -11.96
C THR A 227 27.04 -0.24 -12.27
N VAL A 228 26.46 0.95 -12.40
CA VAL A 228 27.16 2.21 -12.59
C VAL A 228 26.93 3.09 -11.35
N ARG A 229 28.02 3.65 -10.85
CA ARG A 229 28.02 4.56 -9.69
C ARG A 229 28.06 6.01 -10.16
N ASN A 230 26.89 6.66 -10.21
CA ASN A 230 26.86 8.11 -10.35
C ASN A 230 27.18 8.78 -9.02
N SER A 231 27.94 9.87 -9.08
CA SER A 231 28.41 10.62 -7.91
C SER A 231 28.90 12.01 -8.32
N PRO A 232 29.25 12.88 -7.36
CA PRO A 232 29.93 14.15 -7.67
C PRO A 232 31.20 14.01 -8.52
N ALA A 233 31.90 12.88 -8.44
CA ALA A 233 33.08 12.60 -9.27
C ALA A 233 32.75 12.13 -10.69
N SER A 234 31.56 11.57 -10.92
CA SER A 234 31.17 10.98 -12.20
C SER A 234 29.64 11.04 -12.36
N ARG A 235 29.16 11.97 -13.18
CA ARG A 235 27.73 12.22 -13.45
C ARG A 235 27.40 11.74 -14.85
N ALA A 236 26.90 10.50 -14.98
CA ALA A 236 26.56 9.90 -16.27
C ALA A 236 27.66 10.04 -17.34
N SER A 237 28.93 10.07 -16.91
CA SER A 237 30.06 10.43 -17.76
C SER A 237 30.78 9.22 -18.36
N ASP A 238 30.26 8.02 -18.12
CA ASP A 238 30.79 6.78 -18.68
C ASP A 238 30.10 6.42 -20.00
N ASP A 239 30.61 5.37 -20.66
CA ASP A 239 30.07 4.88 -21.93
C ASP A 239 28.61 4.39 -21.80
N ALA A 240 28.17 4.08 -20.57
CA ALA A 240 26.81 3.66 -20.25
C ALA A 240 25.89 4.84 -19.90
N GLN A 241 26.39 6.09 -19.97
CA GLN A 241 25.65 7.30 -19.63
C GLN A 241 25.00 7.23 -18.24
N GLY A 242 25.71 6.65 -17.26
CA GLY A 242 25.22 6.55 -15.89
C GLY A 242 24.26 5.41 -15.62
N TRP A 243 23.90 4.60 -16.63
CA TRP A 243 22.91 3.54 -16.49
C TRP A 243 23.51 2.23 -15.98
N SER A 244 22.97 1.77 -14.86
CA SER A 244 23.00 0.35 -14.49
C SER A 244 21.96 -0.40 -15.34
N VAL A 245 22.30 -1.54 -15.92
CA VAL A 245 21.43 -2.23 -16.90
C VAL A 245 21.19 -3.68 -16.48
N ALA A 246 19.95 -4.12 -16.64
CA ALA A 246 19.53 -5.51 -16.52
C ALA A 246 18.95 -5.98 -17.86
N THR A 247 19.45 -7.08 -18.39
CA THR A 247 18.81 -7.81 -19.50
C THR A 247 18.47 -9.21 -19.02
N PHE A 248 17.35 -9.78 -19.45
CA PHE A 248 16.87 -11.07 -18.97
C PHE A 248 15.97 -11.75 -20.00
N THR A 249 15.61 -13.00 -19.72
CA THR A 249 14.61 -13.71 -20.52
C THR A 249 13.29 -12.95 -20.47
N PRO A 250 12.65 -12.61 -21.61
CA PRO A 250 11.43 -11.82 -21.58
C PRO A 250 10.33 -12.45 -20.73
N VAL A 251 9.71 -11.64 -19.89
CA VAL A 251 8.63 -12.06 -18.98
C VAL A 251 7.37 -11.27 -19.24
N LYS A 252 6.24 -11.98 -19.30
CA LYS A 252 4.91 -11.39 -19.35
C LYS A 252 4.47 -11.05 -17.92
N THR A 253 4.15 -9.78 -17.67
CA THR A 253 3.75 -9.31 -16.34
C THR A 253 2.97 -8.00 -16.39
N THR A 254 2.12 -7.77 -15.39
CA THR A 254 1.51 -6.46 -15.09
C THR A 254 2.30 -5.65 -14.07
N SER A 255 3.31 -6.25 -13.42
CA SER A 255 4.10 -5.57 -12.39
C SER A 255 5.55 -6.04 -12.37
N LEU A 256 6.46 -5.09 -12.13
CA LEU A 256 7.90 -5.35 -11.98
C LEU A 256 8.38 -4.76 -10.66
N ARG A 257 9.36 -5.41 -10.03
CA ARG A 257 10.06 -4.93 -8.84
C ARG A 257 11.54 -4.78 -9.12
N LEU A 258 12.07 -3.61 -8.81
CA LEU A 258 13.49 -3.36 -8.62
C LEU A 258 13.83 -3.66 -7.16
N VAL A 259 14.50 -4.78 -6.91
CA VAL A 259 14.90 -5.21 -5.56
C VAL A 259 16.36 -4.85 -5.33
N LEU A 260 16.65 -4.21 -4.21
CA LEU A 260 17.94 -3.60 -3.91
C LEU A 260 18.46 -4.06 -2.55
N ASP A 261 19.77 -4.34 -2.50
CA ASP A 261 20.49 -4.62 -1.27
C ASP A 261 21.49 -3.49 -0.98
N PRO A 262 21.30 -2.74 0.11
CA PRO A 262 22.19 -1.64 0.46
C PRO A 262 23.56 -2.13 0.96
N PRO A 263 24.64 -1.38 0.69
CA PRO A 263 25.91 -1.67 1.30
C PRO A 263 25.86 -1.53 2.81
N THR A 264 26.60 -2.41 3.49
CA THR A 264 26.80 -2.34 4.94
C THR A 264 28.28 -2.33 5.26
N ALA A 265 28.76 -1.31 5.97
CA ALA A 265 30.13 -1.23 6.44
C ALA A 265 30.18 -0.66 7.85
N GLU A 266 31.09 -1.19 8.68
CA GLU A 266 31.32 -0.73 10.06
C GLU A 266 30.07 -0.67 10.94
N GLY A 267 29.06 -1.51 10.65
CA GLY A 267 27.78 -1.55 11.37
C GLY A 267 26.78 -0.45 10.94
N VAL A 268 27.08 0.29 9.88
CA VAL A 268 26.19 1.28 9.26
C VAL A 268 25.70 0.73 7.92
N THR A 269 24.38 0.73 7.75
CA THR A 269 23.74 0.45 6.46
C THR A 269 23.58 1.77 5.71
N PHE A 270 24.10 1.82 4.49
CA PHE A 270 23.96 2.97 3.62
C PHE A 270 22.51 3.09 3.13
N GLY A 271 22.07 4.33 2.93
CA GLY A 271 20.89 4.59 2.12
C GLY A 271 21.18 4.32 0.65
N LEU A 272 20.13 4.01 -0.11
CA LEU A 272 20.18 3.95 -1.55
C LEU A 272 19.52 5.18 -2.15
N ALA A 273 19.97 5.58 -3.33
CA ALA A 273 19.29 6.60 -4.11
C ALA A 273 19.11 6.19 -5.57
N VAL A 274 17.89 6.35 -6.07
CA VAL A 274 17.51 6.11 -7.47
C VAL A 274 17.05 7.44 -8.06
N ALA A 275 17.74 7.87 -9.10
CA ALA A 275 17.39 9.05 -9.91
C ALA A 275 16.26 8.71 -10.88
N GLU A 276 16.42 7.63 -11.64
CA GLU A 276 15.45 7.21 -12.65
C GLU A 276 15.50 5.69 -12.82
N TRP A 277 14.35 5.07 -13.06
CA TRP A 277 14.19 3.64 -13.33
C TRP A 277 13.37 3.42 -14.60
N GLY A 278 14.04 2.90 -15.64
CA GLY A 278 13.43 2.52 -16.90
C GLY A 278 13.09 1.03 -16.98
N VAL A 279 11.98 0.72 -17.65
CA VAL A 279 11.55 -0.65 -17.97
C VAL A 279 11.23 -0.73 -19.45
N HIS A 280 11.83 -1.67 -20.16
CA HIS A 280 11.61 -1.85 -21.59
C HIS A 280 10.80 -3.13 -21.87
N ALA A 281 9.77 -2.99 -22.70
CA ALA A 281 8.97 -4.10 -23.19
C ALA A 281 9.26 -4.37 -24.67
N ALA A 282 9.51 -5.64 -25.00
CA ALA A 282 9.67 -6.09 -26.37
C ALA A 282 8.38 -5.83 -27.16
N GLU A 283 8.53 -5.58 -28.47
CA GLU A 283 7.36 -5.65 -29.34
C GLU A 283 6.78 -7.07 -29.30
N SER A 284 5.46 -7.15 -29.14
CA SER A 284 4.75 -8.41 -29.34
C SER A 284 5.03 -8.88 -30.77
N THR A 285 5.87 -9.88 -30.96
CA THR A 285 5.89 -10.60 -32.24
C THR A 285 4.48 -11.18 -32.39
N PRO A 286 3.74 -10.86 -33.46
CA PRO A 286 2.55 -11.63 -33.81
C PRO A 286 3.01 -13.09 -33.86
N ASP A 287 2.25 -13.99 -33.23
CA ASP A 287 2.45 -15.42 -33.45
C ASP A 287 2.55 -15.64 -34.98
N PRO A 288 3.54 -16.38 -35.48
CA PRO A 288 3.69 -16.58 -36.91
C PRO A 288 2.36 -17.06 -37.49
N GLU A 289 1.85 -16.36 -38.52
CA GLU A 289 0.62 -16.75 -39.20
C GLU A 289 0.66 -18.26 -39.48
N PRO A 290 -0.36 -19.03 -39.08
CA PRO A 290 -0.34 -20.46 -39.27
C PRO A 290 -0.33 -20.75 -40.77
N THR A 291 0.69 -21.48 -41.22
CA THR A 291 0.76 -21.99 -42.60
C THR A 291 -0.47 -22.87 -42.87
N PRO A 292 -1.05 -22.83 -44.08
CA PRO A 292 -2.27 -23.59 -44.37
C PRO A 292 -1.96 -25.08 -44.48
N ASP A 293 -2.43 -25.86 -43.51
CA ASP A 293 -2.51 -27.33 -43.57
C ASP A 293 -3.96 -27.80 -43.31
N PRO A 294 -4.34 -29.01 -43.77
CA PRO A 294 -5.72 -29.36 -44.11
C PRO A 294 -6.58 -29.72 -42.89
N ASP A 295 -7.81 -29.19 -42.93
CA ASP A 295 -9.01 -29.44 -42.11
C ASP A 295 -8.85 -29.41 -40.57
N PRO A 296 -9.48 -28.44 -39.87
CA PRO A 296 -9.23 -28.22 -38.45
C PRO A 296 -9.90 -29.29 -37.59
N THR A 297 -9.10 -29.97 -36.77
CA THR A 297 -9.56 -30.29 -35.41
C THR A 297 -9.74 -28.97 -34.64
N PRO A 298 -10.79 -28.81 -33.83
CA PRO A 298 -11.03 -27.56 -33.10
C PRO A 298 -9.82 -27.23 -32.23
N ASP A 299 -9.34 -26.00 -32.29
CA ASP A 299 -8.36 -25.47 -31.35
C ASP A 299 -8.87 -25.65 -29.91
N PRO A 300 -8.02 -26.02 -28.94
CA PRO A 300 -8.40 -25.99 -27.55
C PRO A 300 -8.74 -24.54 -27.17
N GLU A 301 -9.93 -24.32 -26.61
CA GLU A 301 -10.36 -23.02 -26.09
C GLU A 301 -9.32 -22.42 -25.13
N PRO A 302 -9.20 -21.08 -25.04
CA PRO A 302 -8.29 -20.42 -24.12
C PRO A 302 -8.52 -20.93 -22.69
N SER A 303 -7.48 -21.48 -22.07
CA SER A 303 -7.58 -22.01 -20.71
C SER A 303 -7.79 -20.88 -19.71
N VAL A 304 -8.78 -21.02 -18.83
CA VAL A 304 -9.11 -20.03 -17.79
C VAL A 304 -8.06 -20.04 -16.68
N ASP A 305 -7.56 -18.86 -16.29
CA ASP A 305 -6.55 -18.71 -15.24
C ASP A 305 -7.20 -18.70 -13.85
N LYS A 306 -6.88 -19.72 -13.05
CA LYS A 306 -7.42 -19.94 -11.71
C LYS A 306 -6.43 -19.68 -10.59
N SER A 307 -5.25 -19.21 -10.90
CA SER A 307 -4.16 -19.07 -9.93
C SER A 307 -4.47 -18.06 -8.82
N ARG A 308 -5.13 -16.94 -9.14
CA ARG A 308 -5.66 -15.99 -8.15
C ARG A 308 -6.70 -16.61 -7.23
N LEU A 309 -7.57 -17.47 -7.77
CA LEU A 309 -8.59 -18.18 -6.99
C LEU A 309 -7.96 -19.22 -6.06
N GLU A 310 -6.93 -19.93 -6.51
CA GLU A 310 -6.13 -20.84 -5.66
C GLU A 310 -5.50 -20.09 -4.49
N SER A 311 -4.83 -18.97 -4.76
CA SER A 311 -4.21 -18.12 -3.74
C SER A 311 -5.24 -17.58 -2.74
N ALA A 312 -6.40 -17.13 -3.21
CA ALA A 312 -7.49 -16.67 -2.35
C ALA A 312 -8.02 -17.79 -1.43
N ILE A 313 -8.18 -19.02 -1.97
CA ILE A 313 -8.59 -20.21 -1.20
C ILE A 313 -7.53 -20.57 -0.14
N ASN A 314 -6.24 -20.55 -0.50
CA ASN A 314 -5.14 -20.86 0.42
C ASN A 314 -5.04 -19.84 1.56
N ALA A 315 -5.13 -18.55 1.24
CA ALA A 315 -5.15 -17.48 2.25
C ALA A 315 -6.35 -17.62 3.18
N ALA A 316 -7.54 -17.86 2.62
CA ALA A 316 -8.77 -18.10 3.35
C ALA A 316 -8.67 -19.35 4.26
N GLY A 317 -7.91 -20.37 3.86
CA GLY A 317 -7.72 -21.61 4.63
C GLY A 317 -6.97 -21.43 5.94
N SER A 318 -6.24 -20.31 6.09
CA SER A 318 -5.51 -19.97 7.32
C SER A 318 -6.39 -19.32 8.39
N VAL A 319 -7.63 -18.96 8.06
CA VAL A 319 -8.56 -18.33 8.99
C VAL A 319 -9.14 -19.37 9.95
N GLN A 320 -9.05 -19.10 11.27
CA GLN A 320 -9.49 -20.04 12.30
C GLN A 320 -10.93 -19.75 12.74
N GLN A 321 -11.85 -20.68 12.47
CA GLN A 321 -13.27 -20.62 12.85
C GLN A 321 -13.50 -20.20 14.31
N ALA A 322 -12.68 -20.71 15.23
CA ALA A 322 -12.85 -20.49 16.66
C ALA A 322 -12.87 -19.01 17.06
N ASN A 323 -12.23 -18.15 16.27
CA ASN A 323 -12.06 -16.72 16.57
C ASN A 323 -13.25 -15.84 16.14
N PHE A 324 -14.19 -16.37 15.35
CA PHE A 324 -15.25 -15.59 14.71
C PHE A 324 -16.65 -16.04 15.10
N THR A 325 -17.61 -15.12 15.02
CA THR A 325 -19.02 -15.40 15.34
C THR A 325 -19.61 -16.42 14.36
N PRO A 326 -20.54 -17.29 14.80
CA PRO A 326 -21.17 -18.27 13.92
C PRO A 326 -21.79 -17.67 12.65
N ASN A 327 -22.44 -16.51 12.75
CA ASN A 327 -23.09 -15.88 11.59
C ASN A 327 -22.07 -15.41 10.55
N SER A 328 -21.02 -14.72 10.97
CA SER A 328 -20.00 -14.22 10.05
C SER A 328 -19.17 -15.36 9.46
N TRP A 329 -18.88 -16.39 10.27
CA TRP A 329 -18.20 -17.59 9.81
C TRP A 329 -19.01 -18.37 8.77
N LYS A 330 -20.33 -18.46 8.94
CA LYS A 330 -21.21 -19.15 7.98
C LYS A 330 -21.11 -18.53 6.58
N ALA A 331 -21.21 -17.21 6.49
CA ALA A 331 -21.09 -16.49 5.21
C ALA A 331 -19.70 -16.72 4.56
N PHE A 332 -18.64 -16.64 5.36
CA PHE A 332 -17.28 -16.95 4.92
C PHE A 332 -17.12 -18.39 4.43
N SER A 333 -17.63 -19.37 5.18
CA SER A 333 -17.56 -20.79 4.81
C SER A 333 -18.35 -21.10 3.53
N GLU A 334 -19.48 -20.42 3.29
CA GLU A 334 -20.26 -20.56 2.06
C GLU A 334 -19.49 -19.99 0.85
N ALA A 335 -18.89 -18.80 1.00
CA ALA A 335 -18.06 -18.19 -0.04
C ALA A 335 -16.81 -19.04 -0.36
N MET A 336 -16.15 -19.57 0.67
CA MET A 336 -15.03 -20.51 0.52
C MET A 336 -15.45 -21.77 -0.25
N GLY A 337 -16.60 -22.34 0.09
CA GLY A 337 -17.14 -23.50 -0.61
C GLY A 337 -17.49 -23.21 -2.08
N ASN A 338 -17.96 -21.99 -2.40
CA ASN A 338 -18.18 -21.58 -3.78
C ASN A 338 -16.86 -21.42 -4.55
N ALA A 339 -15.88 -20.76 -3.94
CA ALA A 339 -14.55 -20.60 -4.51
C ALA A 339 -13.89 -21.95 -4.85
N GLN A 340 -13.95 -22.92 -3.94
CA GLN A 340 -13.44 -24.27 -4.17
C GLN A 340 -14.17 -25.00 -5.31
N LYS A 341 -15.48 -24.81 -5.45
CA LYS A 341 -16.26 -25.40 -6.56
C LYS A 341 -15.84 -24.81 -7.91
N VAL A 342 -15.73 -23.48 -8.00
CA VAL A 342 -15.28 -22.80 -9.23
C VAL A 342 -13.83 -23.18 -9.57
N TYR A 343 -12.98 -23.32 -8.55
CA TYR A 343 -11.61 -23.79 -8.74
C TYR A 343 -11.57 -25.21 -9.34
N ALA A 344 -12.40 -26.13 -8.83
CA ALA A 344 -12.48 -27.51 -9.31
C ALA A 344 -13.22 -27.69 -10.64
N ASP A 345 -14.04 -26.73 -11.08
CA ASP A 345 -14.84 -26.81 -12.31
C ASP A 345 -13.99 -26.50 -13.55
N GLU A 346 -13.51 -27.52 -14.26
CA GLU A 346 -12.70 -27.37 -15.48
C GLU A 346 -13.34 -26.50 -16.58
N SER A 347 -14.67 -26.30 -16.55
CA SER A 347 -15.43 -25.46 -17.49
C SER A 347 -15.70 -24.04 -16.99
N ALA A 348 -15.25 -23.69 -15.78
CA ALA A 348 -15.46 -22.37 -15.22
C ALA A 348 -14.88 -21.28 -16.12
N THR A 349 -15.66 -20.23 -16.37
CA THR A 349 -15.23 -19.04 -17.12
C THR A 349 -14.41 -18.10 -16.23
N GLN A 350 -13.63 -17.19 -16.85
CA GLN A 350 -12.87 -16.19 -16.11
C GLN A 350 -13.78 -15.30 -15.23
N ASP A 351 -14.96 -14.93 -15.73
CA ASP A 351 -15.94 -14.17 -14.95
C ASP A 351 -16.41 -14.93 -13.70
N GLN A 352 -16.58 -16.26 -13.80
CA GLN A 352 -16.94 -17.10 -12.65
C GLN A 352 -15.80 -17.16 -11.64
N VAL A 353 -14.55 -17.23 -12.11
CA VAL A 353 -13.35 -17.20 -11.27
C VAL A 353 -13.23 -15.87 -10.54
N ASP A 354 -13.34 -14.74 -11.25
CA ASP A 354 -13.25 -13.40 -10.68
C ASP A 354 -14.39 -13.11 -9.70
N ALA A 355 -15.61 -13.54 -10.01
CA ALA A 355 -16.75 -13.44 -9.11
C ALA A 355 -16.53 -14.26 -7.83
N ALA A 356 -15.95 -15.45 -7.93
CA ALA A 356 -15.65 -16.29 -6.78
C ALA A 356 -14.56 -15.68 -5.87
N ILE A 357 -13.52 -15.08 -6.45
CA ILE A 357 -12.49 -14.33 -5.73
C ILE A 357 -13.13 -13.17 -4.95
N LYS A 358 -13.89 -12.32 -5.64
CA LYS A 358 -14.56 -11.16 -5.03
C LYS A 358 -15.48 -11.56 -3.88
N GLN A 359 -16.28 -12.61 -4.06
CA GLN A 359 -17.16 -13.12 -2.99
C GLN A 359 -16.37 -13.62 -1.78
N LEU A 360 -15.26 -14.33 -1.99
CA LEU A 360 -14.41 -14.82 -0.92
C LEU A 360 -13.73 -13.68 -0.15
N GLU A 361 -13.23 -12.66 -0.84
CA GLU A 361 -12.62 -11.47 -0.24
C GLU A 361 -13.63 -10.63 0.55
N GLU A 362 -14.83 -10.38 0.00
CA GLU A 362 -15.91 -9.68 0.71
C GLU A 362 -16.35 -10.45 1.97
N ALA A 363 -16.44 -11.79 1.89
CA ALA A 363 -16.78 -12.61 3.03
C ALA A 363 -15.68 -12.63 4.10
N GLN A 364 -14.39 -12.52 3.74
CA GLN A 364 -13.31 -12.31 4.71
C GLN A 364 -13.42 -10.97 5.41
N GLN A 365 -13.70 -9.90 4.69
CA GLN A 365 -13.80 -8.54 5.25
C GLN A 365 -14.97 -8.38 6.22
N THR A 366 -16.01 -9.21 6.08
CA THR A 366 -17.21 -9.18 6.93
C THR A 366 -17.13 -10.14 8.12
N LEU A 367 -16.00 -10.83 8.32
CA LEU A 367 -15.77 -11.66 9.50
C LEU A 367 -15.79 -10.84 10.79
N VAL A 368 -16.58 -11.28 11.76
CA VAL A 368 -16.74 -10.63 13.07
C VAL A 368 -16.11 -11.49 14.14
N LYS A 369 -15.15 -10.94 14.89
CA LYS A 369 -14.51 -11.66 15.99
C LYS A 369 -15.48 -11.89 17.14
N LYS A 370 -15.36 -13.02 17.82
CA LYS A 370 -16.09 -13.28 19.07
C LYS A 370 -15.65 -12.29 20.15
N ALA A 371 -16.59 -11.89 21.00
CA ALA A 371 -16.28 -11.09 22.19
C ALA A 371 -15.39 -11.86 23.19
N ASP A 372 -14.42 -11.18 23.77
CA ASP A 372 -13.82 -11.60 25.03
C ASP A 372 -14.79 -11.25 26.17
N THR A 373 -15.30 -12.28 26.84
CA THR A 373 -16.32 -12.16 27.89
C THR A 373 -15.75 -12.33 29.30
N THR A 374 -14.41 -12.34 29.44
CA THR A 374 -13.75 -12.58 30.73
C THR A 374 -14.14 -11.54 31.79
N GLU A 375 -14.11 -10.26 31.42
CA GLU A 375 -14.50 -9.17 32.32
C GLU A 375 -16.01 -9.20 32.62
N LEU A 376 -16.84 -9.42 31.59
CA LEU A 376 -18.29 -9.53 31.76
C LEU A 376 -18.67 -10.62 32.76
N LYS A 377 -18.06 -11.81 32.67
CA LYS A 377 -18.25 -12.89 33.66
C LYS A 377 -17.86 -12.46 35.08
N THR A 378 -16.72 -11.79 35.21
CA THR A 378 -16.22 -11.31 36.51
C THR A 378 -17.19 -10.33 37.17
N VAL A 379 -17.69 -9.34 36.43
CA VAL A 379 -18.65 -8.36 36.97
C VAL A 379 -20.01 -9.00 37.23
N LEU A 380 -20.43 -9.97 36.40
CA LEU A 380 -21.65 -10.76 36.62
C LEU A 380 -21.62 -11.53 37.93
N ASP A 381 -20.52 -12.21 38.23
CA ASP A 381 -20.35 -12.93 39.49
C ASP A 381 -20.39 -11.98 40.70
N GLN A 382 -19.80 -10.79 40.59
CA GLN A 382 -19.88 -9.76 41.63
C GLN A 382 -21.32 -9.29 41.86
N ALA A 383 -22.06 -9.00 40.77
CA ALA A 383 -23.46 -8.58 40.84
C ALA A 383 -24.35 -9.66 41.49
N GLN A 384 -24.13 -10.94 41.17
CA GLN A 384 -24.87 -12.06 41.73
C GLN A 384 -24.56 -12.30 43.23
N GLY A 385 -23.39 -11.86 43.70
CA GLY A 385 -23.01 -11.93 45.11
C GLY A 385 -23.65 -10.85 46.01
N VAL A 386 -24.36 -9.87 45.43
CA VAL A 386 -25.01 -8.79 46.19
C VAL A 386 -26.24 -9.32 46.94
N SER A 387 -26.27 -9.14 48.27
CA SER A 387 -27.45 -9.48 49.08
C SER A 387 -28.55 -8.42 48.93
N GLY A 388 -29.58 -8.74 48.16
CA GLY A 388 -30.72 -7.84 47.88
C GLY A 388 -31.50 -7.38 49.11
N ASP A 389 -31.40 -8.09 50.23
CA ASP A 389 -32.11 -7.75 51.47
C ASP A 389 -31.66 -6.43 52.10
N LEU A 390 -30.44 -5.97 51.78
CA LEU A 390 -29.86 -4.74 52.30
C LEU A 390 -30.29 -3.49 51.52
N TYR A 391 -30.81 -3.65 50.31
CA TYR A 391 -31.00 -2.55 49.36
C TYR A 391 -32.47 -2.25 49.06
N THR A 392 -32.75 -1.02 48.63
CA THR A 392 -34.09 -0.60 48.23
C THR A 392 -34.58 -1.45 47.06
N GLU A 393 -35.88 -1.73 47.03
CA GLU A 393 -36.50 -2.53 45.96
C GLU A 393 -36.20 -1.95 44.57
N ALA A 394 -36.22 -0.61 44.44
CA ALA A 394 -35.94 0.08 43.18
C ALA A 394 -34.50 -0.11 42.69
N SER A 395 -33.49 -0.03 43.57
CA SER A 395 -32.09 -0.21 43.18
C SER A 395 -31.74 -1.68 42.94
N ALA A 396 -32.29 -2.60 43.75
CA ALA A 396 -32.18 -4.05 43.53
C ALA A 396 -32.81 -4.49 42.20
N LYS A 397 -33.96 -3.91 41.82
CA LYS A 397 -34.61 -4.17 40.52
C LYS A 397 -33.73 -3.75 39.34
N LYS A 398 -33.08 -2.59 39.40
CA LYS A 398 -32.14 -2.13 38.36
C LYS A 398 -30.94 -3.08 38.22
N LEU A 399 -30.39 -3.57 39.33
CA LEU A 399 -29.32 -4.56 39.31
C LEU A 399 -29.78 -5.87 38.66
N ALA A 400 -30.98 -6.37 39.02
CA ALA A 400 -31.53 -7.58 38.42
C ALA A 400 -31.74 -7.45 36.91
N GLU A 401 -32.23 -6.29 36.44
CA GLU A 401 -32.38 -5.98 35.01
C GLU A 401 -31.02 -5.96 34.29
N ALA A 402 -29.98 -5.38 34.90
CA ALA A 402 -28.63 -5.36 34.35
C ALA A 402 -27.99 -6.76 34.32
N VAL A 403 -28.21 -7.59 35.35
CA VAL A 403 -27.77 -9.00 35.40
C VAL A 403 -28.44 -9.82 34.28
N ASP A 404 -29.74 -9.62 34.05
CA ASP A 404 -30.46 -10.29 32.96
C ASP A 404 -29.91 -9.87 31.58
N ALA A 405 -29.68 -8.58 31.36
CA ALA A 405 -29.09 -8.06 30.14
C ALA A 405 -27.67 -8.61 29.89
N ALA A 406 -26.81 -8.58 30.91
CA ALA A 406 -25.46 -9.14 30.85
C ALA A 406 -25.46 -10.66 30.57
N SER A 407 -26.39 -11.39 31.19
CA SER A 407 -26.54 -12.83 30.96
C SER A 407 -26.99 -13.14 29.52
N LYS A 408 -27.81 -12.28 28.90
CA LYS A 408 -28.19 -12.44 27.49
C LYS A 408 -27.00 -12.27 26.56
N VAL A 409 -26.17 -11.24 26.79
CA VAL A 409 -24.94 -11.02 26.01
C VAL A 409 -23.98 -12.19 26.17
N LEU A 410 -23.81 -12.72 27.38
CA LEU A 410 -22.92 -13.85 27.63
C LEU A 410 -23.34 -15.14 26.90
N ASN A 411 -24.65 -15.31 26.69
CA ASN A 411 -25.22 -16.47 26.00
C ASN A 411 -25.42 -16.27 24.49
N ASP A 412 -25.12 -15.08 23.96
CA ASP A 412 -25.18 -14.81 22.53
C ASP A 412 -23.83 -15.13 21.87
N GLU A 413 -23.79 -16.21 21.11
CA GLU A 413 -22.60 -16.63 20.37
C GLU A 413 -22.17 -15.62 19.28
N ASN A 414 -23.04 -14.69 18.91
CA ASN A 414 -22.76 -13.60 17.98
C ASN A 414 -22.49 -12.26 18.66
N ALA A 415 -22.42 -12.21 20.00
CA ALA A 415 -22.08 -11.00 20.73
C ALA A 415 -20.73 -10.44 20.25
N THR A 416 -20.72 -9.14 19.97
CA THR A 416 -19.52 -8.40 19.62
C THR A 416 -18.82 -7.90 20.88
N GLN A 417 -17.55 -7.50 20.76
CA GLN A 417 -16.84 -6.89 21.89
C GLN A 417 -17.58 -5.66 22.43
N ALA A 418 -18.20 -4.86 21.55
CA ALA A 418 -18.97 -3.70 21.95
C ALA A 418 -20.19 -4.07 22.82
N ASP A 419 -20.85 -5.20 22.53
CA ASP A 419 -21.97 -5.69 23.35
C ASP A 419 -21.49 -6.11 24.74
N ALA A 420 -20.35 -6.82 24.82
CA ALA A 420 -19.74 -7.21 26.08
C ALA A 420 -19.32 -6.01 26.93
N ASP A 421 -18.66 -5.02 26.32
CA ASP A 421 -18.21 -3.79 26.99
C ASP A 421 -19.41 -2.96 27.49
N ALA A 422 -20.46 -2.86 26.69
CA ALA A 422 -21.69 -2.18 27.08
C ALA A 422 -22.39 -2.87 28.26
N ALA A 423 -22.42 -4.21 28.26
CA ALA A 423 -22.97 -4.98 29.37
C ALA A 423 -22.13 -4.83 30.66
N VAL A 424 -20.79 -4.85 30.55
CA VAL A 424 -19.88 -4.57 31.68
C VAL A 424 -20.19 -3.20 32.28
N LYS A 425 -20.31 -2.17 31.43
CA LYS A 425 -20.60 -0.80 31.87
C LYS A 425 -21.95 -0.70 32.58
N GLN A 426 -23.02 -1.23 31.98
CA GLN A 426 -24.36 -1.22 32.59
C GLN A 426 -24.39 -1.94 33.93
N LEU A 427 -23.72 -3.08 34.02
CA LEU A 427 -23.69 -3.88 35.24
C LEU A 427 -22.89 -3.18 36.34
N THR A 428 -21.75 -2.57 35.99
CA THR A 428 -20.93 -1.76 36.91
C THR A 428 -21.71 -0.55 37.43
N GLU A 429 -22.42 0.16 36.55
CA GLU A 429 -23.28 1.29 36.93
C GLU A 429 -24.43 0.86 37.85
N ALA A 430 -25.04 -0.31 37.60
CA ALA A 430 -26.10 -0.84 38.45
C ALA A 430 -25.60 -1.25 39.84
N ILE A 431 -24.41 -1.85 39.94
CA ILE A 431 -23.75 -2.13 41.23
C ILE A 431 -23.46 -0.83 41.97
N ALA A 432 -22.91 0.18 41.29
CA ALA A 432 -22.60 1.48 41.88
C ALA A 432 -23.85 2.27 42.32
N GLY A 433 -24.99 2.03 41.66
CA GLY A 433 -26.29 2.67 41.93
C GLY A 433 -27.14 1.98 43.00
N LEU A 434 -26.61 1.01 43.74
CA LEU A 434 -27.31 0.35 44.83
C LEU A 434 -27.53 1.28 46.03
N GLU A 435 -28.75 1.30 46.57
CA GLU A 435 -29.14 2.17 47.69
C GLU A 435 -29.60 1.32 48.88
N LEU A 436 -29.11 1.58 50.09
CA LEU A 436 -29.51 0.82 51.29
C LEU A 436 -30.97 1.09 51.67
N LYS A 437 -31.66 0.08 52.21
CA LYS A 437 -32.98 0.26 52.82
C LYS A 437 -32.87 1.28 53.98
N PRO A 438 -33.90 2.13 54.21
CA PRO A 438 -33.94 3.00 55.37
C PRO A 438 -33.83 2.18 56.67
N ALA A 439 -33.01 2.64 57.62
CA ALA A 439 -32.97 2.03 58.93
C ALA A 439 -34.37 2.04 59.56
N PRO A 440 -34.79 0.96 60.25
CA PRO A 440 -36.06 0.95 60.97
C PRO A 440 -36.10 2.15 61.93
N LYS A 441 -37.22 2.88 61.95
CA LYS A 441 -37.41 3.97 62.93
C LYS A 441 -37.32 3.36 64.33
N PRO A 442 -36.67 4.05 65.29
CA PRO A 442 -36.75 3.64 66.70
C PRO A 442 -38.22 3.56 67.09
N ASP A 443 -38.65 2.44 67.67
CA ASP A 443 -39.97 2.34 68.29
C ASP A 443 -40.04 3.38 69.42
N ASP A 444 -40.94 4.35 69.27
CA ASP A 444 -41.37 5.23 70.36
C ASP A 444 -42.25 4.41 71.32
N ASP A 445 -41.67 3.47 72.07
CA ASP A 445 -42.25 3.00 73.32
C ASP A 445 -41.30 3.33 74.48
N LYS A 446 -41.75 4.29 75.29
CA LYS A 446 -41.01 4.89 76.40
C LYS A 446 -40.86 3.90 77.54
N THR A 447 -39.65 3.79 78.10
CA THR A 447 -39.38 4.19 79.50
C THR A 447 -37.87 4.23 79.78
N ASP A 448 -37.35 5.45 79.89
CA ASP A 448 -36.05 5.79 80.48
C ASP A 448 -36.04 5.54 82.00
N PRO A 449 -34.88 5.22 82.63
CA PRO A 449 -33.94 6.27 82.99
C PRO A 449 -32.44 5.98 82.75
N LYS A 450 -31.78 6.98 82.15
CA LYS A 450 -30.33 7.31 82.18
C LYS A 450 -29.83 7.60 83.64
N PRO A 451 -28.51 7.71 83.96
CA PRO A 451 -27.44 8.22 83.08
C PRO A 451 -26.03 7.59 83.09
N ASN A 452 -25.39 7.76 81.92
CA ASN A 452 -23.99 8.12 81.65
C ASN A 452 -22.87 7.05 81.54
N ALA A 453 -22.36 6.90 80.31
CA ALA A 453 -20.95 7.08 79.96
C ALA A 453 -20.81 7.46 78.47
N LYS A 454 -19.91 8.40 78.16
CA LYS A 454 -19.62 8.98 76.83
C LYS A 454 -18.38 8.30 76.24
N PRO A 455 -18.33 8.01 74.92
CA PRO A 455 -17.08 8.02 74.18
C PRO A 455 -17.06 9.14 73.14
N GLY A 456 -15.92 9.81 73.02
CA GLY A 456 -15.70 10.92 72.11
C GLY A 456 -15.47 10.48 70.67
N ASN A 457 -16.10 11.18 69.73
CA ASN A 457 -15.75 11.17 68.31
C ASN A 457 -14.36 11.78 68.13
N LYS A 458 -13.47 11.04 67.46
CA LYS A 458 -12.27 11.58 66.81
C LYS A 458 -12.38 11.25 65.31
N PRO A 459 -12.27 12.23 64.40
CA PRO A 459 -12.29 11.98 62.96
C PRO A 459 -10.96 11.31 62.56
N VAL A 460 -11.03 10.21 61.81
CA VAL A 460 -9.85 9.48 61.32
C VAL A 460 -9.45 10.07 59.96
N SER A 461 -8.16 10.40 59.84
CA SER A 461 -7.53 11.09 58.71
C SER A 461 -7.25 10.15 57.53
N LYS A 462 -7.25 10.71 56.30
CA LYS A 462 -7.14 10.06 54.98
C LYS A 462 -5.86 9.25 54.64
N SER A 463 -4.99 8.90 55.58
CA SER A 463 -3.63 8.41 55.25
C SER A 463 -3.31 6.94 55.59
N GLU A 464 -4.27 6.11 56.01
CA GLU A 464 -3.98 4.72 56.44
C GLU A 464 -4.69 3.63 55.61
N VAL A 465 -5.25 3.97 54.45
CA VAL A 465 -6.03 3.01 53.60
C VAL A 465 -5.18 2.36 52.49
N SER A 466 -3.93 2.78 52.28
CA SER A 466 -3.14 2.34 51.10
C SER A 466 -2.34 1.03 51.24
N ALA A 467 -2.54 0.22 52.29
CA ALA A 467 -1.65 -0.91 52.58
C ALA A 467 -2.25 -2.33 52.41
N ALA A 468 -3.46 -2.49 51.85
CA ALA A 468 -4.13 -3.81 51.78
C ALA A 468 -4.42 -4.34 50.37
N ILE A 469 -3.72 -3.86 49.33
CA ILE A 469 -3.87 -4.32 47.94
C ILE A 469 -2.56 -4.90 47.41
N SER A 470 -2.11 -6.00 48.01
CA SER A 470 -1.31 -7.00 47.31
C SER A 470 -1.37 -8.34 48.06
N SER A 471 -2.15 -9.29 47.56
CA SER A 471 -1.93 -10.73 47.80
C SER A 471 -2.99 -11.54 47.05
N THR A 472 -2.61 -12.07 45.90
CA THR A 472 -3.30 -13.17 45.23
C THR A 472 -3.20 -14.45 46.06
N GLY A 473 -4.27 -15.26 46.09
CA GLY A 473 -4.20 -16.68 46.42
C GLY A 473 -5.13 -17.19 47.53
N SER A 474 -6.17 -17.91 47.11
CA SER A 474 -6.88 -19.00 47.82
C SER A 474 -7.87 -18.68 48.97
N ASN A 475 -9.11 -19.14 48.73
CA ASN A 475 -10.11 -19.70 49.65
C ASN A 475 -10.84 -18.78 50.67
N VAL A 476 -12.12 -18.55 50.32
CA VAL A 476 -13.34 -18.45 51.16
C VAL A 476 -13.18 -18.18 52.66
N ILE A 477 -13.64 -17.01 53.15
CA ILE A 477 -14.53 -16.86 54.33
C ILE A 477 -15.34 -15.55 54.15
N GLY A 478 -16.66 -15.63 54.28
CA GLY A 478 -17.56 -14.48 54.16
C GLY A 478 -17.28 -13.39 55.20
N ILE A 479 -17.15 -12.15 54.74
CA ILE A 479 -17.20 -10.95 55.58
C ILE A 479 -18.08 -9.93 54.88
N ALA A 480 -19.11 -9.49 55.60
CA ALA A 480 -20.06 -8.46 55.21
C ALA A 480 -19.31 -7.15 54.88
N VAL A 481 -19.32 -6.75 53.61
CA VAL A 481 -18.84 -5.42 53.21
C VAL A 481 -20.03 -4.46 53.28
N VAL A 482 -20.17 -3.81 54.44
CA VAL A 482 -20.96 -2.58 54.57
C VAL A 482 -20.18 -1.47 53.88
N GLY A 483 -20.68 -1.02 52.72
CA GLY A 483 -20.39 0.28 52.11
C GLY A 483 -18.91 0.60 51.85
N MET A 484 -18.30 -0.04 50.84
CA MET A 484 -17.09 0.49 50.20
C MET A 484 -17.44 1.08 48.83
N ILE A 485 -17.20 2.39 48.71
CA ILE A 485 -17.14 3.13 47.45
C ILE A 485 -16.05 2.49 46.58
N VAL A 486 -16.46 1.81 45.50
CA VAL A 486 -15.52 1.36 44.46
C VAL A 486 -15.32 2.52 43.50
N LEU A 487 -14.23 3.27 43.71
CA LEU A 487 -13.57 4.04 42.65
C LEU A 487 -12.73 3.05 41.84
N LEU A 488 -13.24 2.61 40.68
CA LEU A 488 -12.40 2.08 39.61
C LEU A 488 -12.35 3.11 38.48
N THR A 489 -11.26 3.87 38.54
CA THR A 489 -10.69 4.66 37.45
C THR A 489 -10.49 3.78 36.22
N GLY A 490 -11.00 4.22 35.07
CA GLY A 490 -10.63 3.67 33.77
C GLY A 490 -9.13 3.81 33.55
N ALA A 491 -8.44 2.68 33.45
CA ALA A 491 -7.11 2.61 32.85
C ALA A 491 -7.26 1.95 31.49
N ALA A 492 -7.11 2.75 30.43
CA ALA A 492 -6.92 2.25 29.08
C ALA A 492 -5.71 1.30 29.07
N ILE A 493 -5.95 0.00 28.82
CA ILE A 493 -4.87 -0.94 28.53
C ILE A 493 -4.59 -0.85 27.03
N MET A 494 -3.57 -0.06 26.72
CA MET A 494 -2.86 -0.06 25.45
C MET A 494 -2.09 -1.39 25.33
N LEU A 495 -2.67 -2.38 24.66
CA LEU A 495 -1.98 -3.63 24.31
C LEU A 495 -0.98 -3.35 23.18
N THR A 496 0.25 -3.06 23.57
CA THR A 496 1.43 -3.27 22.72
C THR A 496 1.60 -4.78 22.53
N ARG A 497 1.34 -5.27 21.31
CA ARG A 497 1.81 -6.60 20.88
C ARG A 497 3.33 -6.53 20.74
N ARG A 498 4.03 -7.18 21.66
CA ARG A 498 5.43 -7.58 21.49
C ARG A 498 5.48 -9.10 21.41
N ASN A 499 5.51 -9.61 20.18
CA ASN A 499 6.13 -10.91 19.93
C ASN A 499 7.58 -10.65 19.51
N ARG A 500 8.52 -11.25 20.25
CA ARG A 500 9.81 -11.74 19.76
C ARG A 500 9.51 -12.86 18.74
N ASP A 501 10.26 -13.12 17.68
CA ASP A 501 11.71 -12.98 17.43
C ASP A 501 12.04 -12.23 16.14
#